data_AF-A0A2E4D946-F1
#
_entry.id   AF-A0A2E4D946-F1
#
_cell.length_a   1.000
_cell.length_b   1.000
_cell.length_c   1.000
_cell.angle_alpha   90.00
_cell.angle_beta   90.00
_cell.angle_gamma   90.00
#
_symmetry.space_group_name_H-M   'P 1'
#
loop_
_entity.id
_entity.type
_entity.pdbx_description
1 polymer ?
#
loop_
_entity_poly.entity_id
_entity_poly.type
_entity_poly.pdbx_seq_one_letter_code
_entity_poly.pdbx_strand_id
1 'polypeptide(L)'
;MFFKLFFLVIFVKGHAAQIPYTMIDLKKLVETKNSFEFFDHALDIKPSQRNKEWSAMTEEMGQTLLDELNQKESISIDQFKLVRKLSHWPIFKNNEFFILKRDKIFIKEAKSCLVTTPAVMASEKCYSKAIKLLNDYQHYEIFPFELLQALMPLNLSTQKRWALIKDFIKKDVSAYYCDKKAMVMSISEQIQIKKMSYDQARKLFNKNCLAAFLKEIAQNFNFGQSKNNLLYSYLMAADLVEKDKESVYLITQYLNLPTQDSKSITLTLKRLKELATNHDKRMGILEQFKKIEPIPSEIYSEKTKVTVTKTKILNRYFPEIINHLSLSCLDYFDGSKEFANGSPSAYCHSFFNLAKENGFIPEAWVEKYNHLTNL
;
A
#
# COMPACT_ATOMS: atom_id res chain seq x y z
N MET A 1 -82.81 11.93 -8.83
CA MET A 1 -82.07 13.17 -9.14
C MET A 1 -81.42 13.65 -7.85
N PHE A 2 -80.17 13.27 -7.56
CA PHE A 2 -79.43 13.69 -6.37
C PHE A 2 -78.07 14.23 -6.81
N PHE A 3 -77.93 15.56 -6.75
CA PHE A 3 -76.69 16.28 -7.02
C PHE A 3 -75.75 16.09 -5.82
N LYS A 4 -74.58 15.48 -6.03
CA LYS A 4 -73.49 15.46 -5.04
C LYS A 4 -72.64 16.71 -5.23
N LEU A 5 -72.70 17.60 -4.24
CA LEU A 5 -71.80 18.76 -4.09
C LEU A 5 -70.40 18.24 -3.74
N PHE A 6 -69.42 18.52 -4.59
CA PHE A 6 -68.01 18.21 -4.37
C PHE A 6 -67.35 19.41 -3.67
N PHE A 7 -67.08 19.31 -2.37
CA PHE A 7 -66.33 20.33 -1.63
C PHE A 7 -64.83 20.16 -1.90
N LEU A 8 -64.27 21.07 -2.70
CA LEU A 8 -62.83 21.18 -2.95
C LEU A 8 -62.18 21.89 -1.75
N VAL A 9 -61.54 21.14 -0.85
CA VAL A 9 -60.72 21.70 0.23
C VAL A 9 -59.37 22.14 -0.36
N ILE A 10 -59.23 23.44 -0.59
CA ILE A 10 -57.96 24.06 -0.94
C ILE A 10 -57.11 24.13 0.34
N PHE A 11 -56.12 23.25 0.47
CA PHE A 11 -55.05 23.38 1.46
C PHE A 11 -54.17 24.57 1.08
N VAL A 12 -54.50 25.76 1.60
CA VAL A 12 -53.59 26.90 1.60
C VAL A 12 -52.47 26.56 2.59
N LYS A 13 -51.29 26.16 2.09
CA LYS A 13 -50.05 26.15 2.88
C LYS A 13 -49.69 27.60 3.21
N GLY A 14 -50.25 28.12 4.30
CA GLY A 14 -49.76 29.34 4.92
C GLY A 14 -48.30 29.16 5.29
N HIS A 15 -47.41 29.85 4.59
CA HIS A 15 -46.03 30.02 5.04
C HIS A 15 -46.09 30.96 6.25
N ALA A 16 -46.18 30.41 7.45
CA ALA A 16 -45.89 31.16 8.65
C ALA A 16 -44.46 31.71 8.48
N ALA A 17 -44.32 33.03 8.46
CA ALA A 17 -43.01 33.67 8.43
C ALA A 17 -42.24 33.18 9.67
N GLN A 18 -41.18 32.41 9.48
CA GLN A 18 -40.31 32.00 10.57
C GLN A 18 -39.75 33.28 11.21
N ILE A 19 -39.95 33.42 12.51
CA ILE A 19 -39.42 34.55 13.27
C ILE A 19 -37.89 34.40 13.25
N PRO A 20 -37.14 35.36 12.68
CA PRO A 20 -35.69 35.27 12.60
C PRO A 20 -35.08 35.34 14.01
N TYR A 21 -34.07 34.52 14.27
CA TYR A 21 -33.42 34.51 15.59
C TYR A 21 -32.63 35.81 15.81
N THR A 22 -32.63 36.26 17.07
CA THR A 22 -31.82 37.39 17.53
C THR A 22 -30.49 36.90 18.13
N MET A 23 -29.59 37.85 18.44
CA MET A 23 -28.33 37.51 19.11
C MET A 23 -28.56 36.88 20.49
N ILE A 24 -29.65 37.24 21.17
CA ILE A 24 -30.00 36.69 22.49
C ILE A 24 -30.43 35.23 22.36
N ASP A 25 -31.21 34.91 21.31
CA ASP A 25 -31.64 33.53 21.05
C ASP A 25 -30.44 32.64 20.73
N LEU A 26 -29.50 33.13 19.91
CA LEU A 26 -28.26 32.41 19.62
C LEU A 26 -27.40 32.17 20.86
N LYS A 27 -27.29 33.13 21.79
CA LYS A 27 -26.58 32.93 23.07
C LYS A 27 -27.18 31.80 23.89
N LYS A 28 -28.51 31.72 23.96
CA LYS A 28 -29.20 30.66 24.68
C LYS A 28 -28.94 29.27 24.07
N LEU A 29 -28.79 29.20 22.75
CA LEU A 29 -28.42 27.95 22.07
C LEU A 29 -26.97 27.53 22.38
N VAL A 30 -26.06 28.50 22.54
CA VAL A 30 -24.69 28.23 22.98
C VAL A 30 -24.67 27.68 24.40
N GLU A 31 -25.38 28.33 25.33
CA GLU A 31 -25.49 27.89 26.73
C GLU A 31 -26.06 26.47 26.85
N THR A 32 -27.04 26.14 26.00
CA THR A 32 -27.68 24.80 25.97
C THR A 32 -26.96 23.80 25.05
N LYS A 33 -25.88 24.21 24.39
CA LYS A 33 -25.10 23.42 23.41
C LYS A 33 -25.91 22.85 22.26
N ASN A 34 -27.00 23.50 21.85
CA ASN A 34 -27.83 23.04 20.73
C ASN A 34 -27.23 23.47 19.39
N SER A 35 -26.22 22.73 18.94
CA SER A 35 -25.41 23.06 17.77
C SER A 35 -26.16 23.01 16.44
N PHE A 36 -27.10 22.07 16.30
CA PHE A 36 -27.89 21.93 15.08
C PHE A 36 -28.82 23.12 14.86
N GLU A 37 -29.62 23.44 15.88
CA GLU A 37 -30.55 24.58 15.84
C GLU A 37 -29.79 25.90 15.66
N PHE A 38 -28.62 26.02 16.31
CA PHE A 38 -27.77 27.19 16.16
C PHE A 38 -27.40 27.42 14.69
N PHE A 39 -26.98 26.37 13.96
CA PHE A 39 -26.57 26.52 12.56
C PHE A 39 -27.70 26.68 11.55
N ASP A 40 -28.93 26.31 11.92
CA ASP A 40 -30.12 26.62 11.12
C ASP A 40 -30.42 28.13 11.15
N HIS A 41 -30.12 28.79 12.27
CA HIS A 41 -30.50 30.18 12.52
C HIS A 41 -29.33 31.18 12.59
N ALA A 42 -28.08 30.74 12.63
CA ALA A 42 -26.92 31.62 12.81
C ALA A 42 -26.77 32.67 11.71
N LEU A 43 -27.32 32.44 10.51
CA LEU A 43 -27.31 33.39 9.40
C LEU A 43 -28.51 34.35 9.39
N ASP A 44 -29.50 34.18 10.26
CA ASP A 44 -30.62 35.12 10.45
C ASP A 44 -30.10 36.49 10.91
N ILE A 45 -28.97 36.50 11.62
CA ILE A 45 -28.22 37.71 11.93
C ILE A 45 -27.66 38.30 10.65
N LYS A 46 -28.03 39.56 10.38
CA LYS A 46 -27.57 40.30 9.19
C LYS A 46 -26.04 40.41 9.18
N PRO A 47 -25.37 40.37 8.01
CA PRO A 47 -23.92 40.49 7.93
C PRO A 47 -23.32 41.68 8.67
N SER A 48 -23.99 42.85 8.67
CA SER A 48 -23.55 44.06 9.39
C SER A 48 -23.62 43.95 10.92
N GLN A 49 -24.34 42.96 11.45
CA GLN A 49 -24.52 42.71 12.89
C GLN A 49 -23.66 41.53 13.39
N ARG A 50 -22.94 40.85 12.51
CA ARG A 50 -22.03 39.75 12.85
C ARG A 50 -20.73 40.33 13.41
N ASN A 51 -20.76 40.65 14.69
CA ASN A 51 -19.64 41.19 15.45
C ASN A 51 -18.76 40.06 16.01
N LYS A 52 -17.75 40.42 16.83
CA LYS A 52 -16.85 39.45 17.47
C LYS A 52 -17.57 38.41 18.33
N GLU A 53 -18.67 38.78 18.96
CA GLU A 53 -19.46 37.88 19.80
C GLU A 53 -20.15 36.80 18.95
N TRP A 54 -20.80 37.19 17.84
CA TRP A 54 -21.36 36.24 16.89
C TRP A 54 -20.30 35.26 16.37
N SER A 55 -19.12 35.78 16.05
CA SER A 55 -18.01 34.96 15.57
C SER A 55 -17.57 33.94 16.63
N ALA A 56 -17.36 34.36 17.88
CA ALA A 56 -16.96 33.47 18.97
C ALA A 56 -17.99 32.36 19.22
N MET A 57 -19.28 32.72 19.29
CA MET A 57 -20.36 31.74 19.42
C MET A 57 -20.40 30.76 18.25
N THR A 58 -20.23 31.26 17.03
CA THR A 58 -20.23 30.42 15.82
C THR A 58 -19.06 29.44 15.84
N GLU A 59 -17.88 29.88 16.23
CA GLU A 59 -16.71 28.99 16.37
C GLU A 59 -16.95 27.92 17.43
N GLU A 60 -17.43 28.30 18.62
CA GLU A 60 -17.74 27.40 19.73
C GLU A 60 -18.76 26.33 19.33
N MET A 61 -19.86 26.74 18.69
CA MET A 61 -20.88 25.80 18.23
C MET A 61 -20.38 24.91 17.10
N GLY A 62 -19.47 25.40 16.26
CA GLY A 62 -18.82 24.61 15.22
C GLY A 62 -17.95 23.50 15.82
N GLN A 63 -17.18 23.83 16.85
CA GLN A 63 -16.39 22.84 17.58
C GLN A 63 -17.30 21.82 18.27
N THR A 64 -18.36 22.29 18.93
CA THR A 64 -19.32 21.45 19.66
C THR A 64 -20.02 20.47 18.71
N LEU A 65 -20.53 20.94 17.57
CA LEU A 65 -21.13 20.08 16.54
C LEU A 65 -20.16 18.97 16.09
N LEU A 66 -18.92 19.35 15.77
CA LEU A 66 -17.94 18.38 15.28
C LEU A 66 -17.52 17.38 16.36
N ASP A 67 -17.47 17.78 17.63
CA ASP A 67 -17.19 16.87 18.75
C ASP A 67 -18.34 15.87 18.93
N GLU A 68 -19.59 16.33 18.92
CA GLU A 68 -20.77 15.47 18.99
C GLU A 68 -20.80 14.45 17.84
N LEU A 69 -20.56 14.89 16.60
CA LEU A 69 -20.52 14.00 15.44
C LEU A 69 -19.32 13.03 15.47
N ASN A 70 -18.18 13.45 16.03
CA ASN A 70 -17.01 12.58 16.16
C ASN A 70 -17.22 11.48 17.21
N GLN A 71 -18.07 11.68 18.20
CA GLN A 71 -18.43 10.65 19.18
C GLN A 71 -19.46 9.64 18.67
N LYS A 72 -20.26 10.00 17.65
CA LYS A 72 -21.25 9.08 17.07
C LYS A 72 -20.61 7.96 16.26
N GLU A 73 -21.17 6.76 16.36
CA GLU A 73 -20.81 5.61 15.54
C GLU A 73 -21.21 5.82 14.07
N SER A 74 -22.41 6.35 13.84
CA SER A 74 -22.94 6.66 12.52
C SER A 74 -23.35 8.13 12.39
N ILE A 75 -23.22 8.66 11.17
CA ILE A 75 -23.53 10.05 10.84
C ILE A 75 -24.50 10.03 9.65
N SER A 76 -25.58 10.80 9.74
CA SER A 76 -26.59 10.86 8.69
C SER A 76 -26.12 11.67 7.48
N ILE A 77 -26.77 11.46 6.34
CA ILE A 77 -26.47 12.20 5.10
C ILE A 77 -26.64 13.71 5.31
N ASP A 78 -27.65 14.14 6.06
CA ASP A 78 -27.89 15.56 6.31
C ASP A 78 -26.86 16.18 7.26
N GLN A 79 -26.34 15.40 8.21
CA GLN A 79 -25.20 15.82 9.03
C GLN A 79 -23.93 16.00 8.17
N PHE A 80 -23.63 15.09 7.25
CA PHE A 80 -22.52 15.28 6.31
C PHE A 80 -22.72 16.51 5.41
N LYS A 81 -23.95 16.78 4.95
CA LYS A 81 -24.26 18.00 4.19
C LYS A 81 -24.06 19.26 5.03
N LEU A 82 -24.48 19.25 6.30
CA LEU A 82 -24.30 20.39 7.21
C LEU A 82 -22.80 20.68 7.40
N VAL A 83 -21.99 19.67 7.70
CA VAL A 83 -20.53 19.85 7.87
C VAL A 83 -19.88 20.43 6.61
N ARG A 84 -20.24 19.93 5.42
CA ARG A 84 -19.76 20.49 4.15
C ARG A 84 -20.22 21.95 3.94
N LYS A 85 -21.47 22.28 4.26
CA LYS A 85 -21.99 23.66 4.20
C LYS A 85 -21.17 24.58 5.11
N LEU A 86 -20.95 24.19 6.37
CA LEU A 86 -20.18 24.98 7.35
C LEU A 86 -18.72 25.15 6.92
N SER A 87 -18.13 24.15 6.28
CA SER A 87 -16.74 24.21 5.82
C SER A 87 -16.45 25.31 4.79
N HIS A 88 -17.50 25.85 4.15
CA HIS A 88 -17.39 26.99 3.23
C HIS A 88 -17.58 28.35 3.93
N TRP A 89 -17.95 28.37 5.21
CA TRP A 89 -18.13 29.64 5.92
C TRP A 89 -16.75 30.29 6.17
N PRO A 90 -16.63 31.62 5.96
CA PRO A 90 -15.34 32.31 6.12
C PRO A 90 -14.68 32.09 7.48
N ILE A 91 -15.48 31.98 8.55
CA ILE A 91 -14.99 31.78 9.92
C ILE A 91 -14.30 30.43 10.13
N PHE A 92 -14.74 29.39 9.40
CA PHE A 92 -14.18 28.04 9.54
C PHE A 92 -13.09 27.74 8.53
N LYS A 93 -13.02 28.49 7.42
CA LYS A 93 -12.14 28.20 6.28
C LYS A 93 -10.67 28.05 6.67
N ASN A 94 -10.20 28.86 7.62
CA ASN A 94 -8.80 28.87 8.08
C ASN A 94 -8.65 28.45 9.55
N ASN A 95 -9.71 27.96 10.19
CA ASN A 95 -9.66 27.57 11.60
C ASN A 95 -9.09 26.15 11.71
N GLU A 96 -7.83 26.03 12.15
CA GLU A 96 -7.09 24.76 12.17
C GLU A 96 -7.76 23.69 13.03
N PHE A 97 -8.32 24.06 14.19
CA PHE A 97 -9.02 23.12 15.07
C PHE A 97 -10.31 22.60 14.41
N PHE A 98 -11.06 23.48 13.74
CA PHE A 98 -12.23 23.07 12.97
C PHE A 98 -11.85 22.12 11.83
N ILE A 99 -10.83 22.47 11.04
CA ILE A 99 -10.34 21.66 9.93
C ILE A 99 -9.95 20.27 10.42
N LEU A 100 -9.16 20.17 11.50
CA LEU A 100 -8.71 18.90 12.07
C LEU A 100 -9.88 18.00 12.49
N LYS A 101 -10.90 18.56 13.18
CA LYS A 101 -12.07 17.78 13.61
C LYS A 101 -12.99 17.42 12.45
N ARG A 102 -13.14 18.31 11.48
CA ARG A 102 -13.94 18.11 10.26
C ARG A 102 -13.34 17.00 9.40
N ASP A 103 -12.02 16.96 9.26
CA ASP A 103 -11.32 15.94 8.47
C ASP A 103 -11.64 14.53 8.99
N LYS A 104 -11.74 14.34 10.32
CA LYS A 104 -12.21 13.07 10.91
C LYS A 104 -13.63 12.70 10.46
N ILE A 105 -14.53 13.68 10.34
CA ILE A 105 -15.89 13.46 9.82
C ILE A 105 -15.86 13.11 8.34
N PHE A 106 -15.02 13.76 7.53
CA PHE A 106 -14.85 13.42 6.12
C PHE A 106 -14.27 12.01 5.93
N ILE A 107 -13.37 11.56 6.81
CA ILE A 107 -12.92 10.16 6.83
C ILE A 107 -14.09 9.21 7.13
N LYS A 108 -14.96 9.54 8.09
CA LYS A 108 -16.20 8.77 8.34
C LYS A 108 -17.13 8.77 7.12
N GLU A 109 -17.26 9.88 6.41
CA GLU A 109 -18.04 9.97 5.16
C GLU A 109 -17.47 9.08 4.06
N ALA A 110 -16.13 9.06 3.90
CA ALA A 110 -15.47 8.18 2.95
C ALA A 110 -15.71 6.70 3.28
N LYS A 111 -15.63 6.32 4.57
CA LYS A 111 -15.90 4.96 5.04
C LYS A 111 -17.36 4.54 4.90
N SER A 112 -18.32 5.42 5.20
CA SER A 112 -19.74 5.09 5.10
C SER A 112 -20.16 4.75 3.66
N CYS A 113 -19.48 5.33 2.67
CA CYS A 113 -19.69 5.00 1.27
C CYS A 113 -19.45 3.51 0.94
N LEU A 114 -18.53 2.86 1.67
CA LEU A 114 -18.20 1.45 1.51
C LEU A 114 -19.33 0.51 1.94
N VAL A 115 -20.10 0.89 2.95
CA VAL A 115 -21.19 0.09 3.52
C VAL A 115 -22.45 0.18 2.67
N THR A 116 -22.70 1.36 2.08
CA THR A 116 -23.99 1.66 1.43
C THR A 116 -24.04 1.32 -0.07
N THR A 117 -22.96 0.80 -0.67
CA THR A 117 -22.87 0.62 -2.12
C THR A 117 -22.55 -0.83 -2.50
N PRO A 118 -23.28 -1.46 -3.45
CA PRO A 118 -22.95 -2.81 -3.92
C PRO A 118 -21.50 -2.92 -4.41
N ALA A 119 -20.82 -4.02 -4.07
CA ALA A 119 -19.37 -4.20 -4.21
C ALA A 119 -18.80 -3.90 -5.62
N VAL A 120 -19.59 -4.10 -6.68
CA VAL A 120 -19.15 -3.92 -8.07
C VAL A 120 -19.17 -2.44 -8.53
N MET A 121 -19.97 -1.58 -7.90
CA MET A 121 -20.09 -0.14 -8.23
C MET A 121 -19.58 0.81 -7.14
N ALA A 122 -19.20 0.28 -5.98
CA ALA A 122 -18.73 1.05 -4.83
C ALA A 122 -17.44 1.82 -5.13
N SER A 123 -16.51 1.23 -5.87
CA SER A 123 -15.16 1.78 -6.03
C SER A 123 -15.13 3.14 -6.73
N GLU A 124 -15.83 3.31 -7.86
CA GLU A 124 -15.82 4.56 -8.63
C GLU A 124 -16.57 5.69 -7.91
N LYS A 125 -17.77 5.40 -7.42
CA LYS A 125 -18.62 6.40 -6.75
C LYS A 125 -17.99 6.88 -5.45
N CYS A 126 -17.43 5.96 -4.66
CA CYS A 126 -16.77 6.32 -3.40
C CYS A 126 -15.45 7.04 -3.64
N TYR A 127 -14.66 6.61 -4.62
CA TYR A 127 -13.46 7.33 -5.02
C TYR A 127 -13.77 8.76 -5.50
N SER A 128 -14.78 8.93 -6.36
CA SER A 128 -15.19 10.26 -6.85
C SER A 128 -15.61 11.19 -5.71
N LYS A 129 -16.39 10.68 -4.74
CA LYS A 129 -16.74 11.43 -3.53
C LYS A 129 -15.51 11.79 -2.70
N ALA A 130 -14.61 10.83 -2.47
CA ALA A 130 -13.39 11.05 -1.70
C ALA A 130 -12.47 12.09 -2.36
N ILE A 131 -12.35 12.08 -3.69
CA ILE A 131 -11.56 13.08 -4.42
C ILE A 131 -12.17 14.48 -4.31
N LYS A 132 -13.50 14.60 -4.33
CA LYS A 132 -14.18 15.88 -4.04
C LYS A 132 -13.88 16.34 -2.62
N LEU A 133 -13.98 15.44 -1.64
CA LEU A 133 -13.61 15.76 -0.26
C LEU A 133 -12.16 16.23 -0.16
N LEU A 134 -11.22 15.65 -0.90
CA LEU A 134 -9.80 16.04 -0.90
C LEU A 134 -9.51 17.39 -1.58
N ASN A 135 -10.24 17.71 -2.66
CA ASN A 135 -9.91 18.86 -3.51
C ASN A 135 -10.74 20.11 -3.19
N ASP A 136 -11.95 19.95 -2.67
CA ASP A 136 -12.89 21.06 -2.47
C ASP A 136 -12.60 21.84 -1.18
N TYR A 137 -11.75 21.32 -0.29
CA TYR A 137 -11.49 21.88 1.03
C TYR A 137 -9.99 21.99 1.34
N GLN A 138 -9.64 22.93 2.21
CA GLN A 138 -8.31 22.98 2.84
C GLN A 138 -8.26 21.97 3.98
N HIS A 139 -7.29 21.06 3.97
CA HIS A 139 -7.15 19.99 4.96
C HIS A 139 -5.96 20.15 5.87
N TYR A 140 -6.02 19.45 7.01
CA TYR A 140 -4.84 19.16 7.78
C TYR A 140 -3.90 18.24 6.99
N GLU A 141 -2.59 18.37 7.21
CA GLU A 141 -1.61 17.80 6.28
C GLU A 141 -1.67 16.28 6.13
N ILE A 142 -2.11 15.58 7.17
CA ILE A 142 -2.23 14.12 7.23
C ILE A 142 -3.43 13.57 6.46
N PHE A 143 -4.45 14.39 6.19
CA PHE A 143 -5.73 13.94 5.63
C PHE A 143 -5.59 13.06 4.38
N PRO A 144 -4.71 13.36 3.40
CA PRO A 144 -4.59 12.52 2.21
C PRO A 144 -4.15 11.07 2.52
N PHE A 145 -3.31 10.88 3.54
CA PHE A 145 -2.93 9.55 4.01
C PHE A 145 -4.09 8.85 4.72
N GLU A 146 -4.79 9.53 5.63
CA GLU A 146 -5.95 8.95 6.33
C GLU A 146 -7.06 8.57 5.35
N LEU A 147 -7.25 9.38 4.30
CA LEU A 147 -8.21 9.12 3.24
C LEU A 147 -7.80 7.90 2.41
N LEU A 148 -6.52 7.78 2.02
CA LEU A 148 -6.01 6.57 1.38
C LEU A 148 -6.28 5.34 2.26
N GLN A 149 -5.97 5.42 3.56
CA GLN A 149 -6.17 4.32 4.50
C GLN A 149 -7.64 3.93 4.62
N ALA A 150 -8.54 4.92 4.68
CA ALA A 150 -9.98 4.69 4.73
C ALA A 150 -10.52 3.98 3.49
N LEU A 151 -9.89 4.18 2.33
CA LEU A 151 -10.29 3.59 1.05
C LEU A 151 -9.56 2.29 0.71
N MET A 152 -8.62 1.82 1.55
CA MET A 152 -7.90 0.55 1.32
C MET A 152 -8.78 -0.68 1.09
N PRO A 153 -9.99 -0.81 1.68
CA PRO A 153 -10.89 -1.92 1.36
C PRO A 153 -11.41 -1.89 -0.09
N LEU A 154 -11.31 -0.75 -0.78
CA LEU A 154 -11.62 -0.67 -2.20
C LEU A 154 -10.44 -1.16 -3.03
N ASN A 155 -10.73 -1.98 -4.04
CA ASN A 155 -9.75 -2.36 -5.05
C ASN A 155 -9.51 -1.21 -6.05
N LEU A 156 -8.98 -0.08 -5.54
CA LEU A 156 -8.64 1.08 -6.37
C LEU A 156 -7.47 0.72 -7.31
N SER A 157 -7.42 1.33 -8.49
CA SER A 157 -6.23 1.23 -9.34
C SER A 157 -5.06 1.98 -8.70
N THR A 158 -3.83 1.59 -9.05
CA THR A 158 -2.62 2.26 -8.57
C THR A 158 -2.63 3.77 -8.87
N GLN A 159 -3.12 4.17 -10.03
CA GLN A 159 -3.22 5.59 -10.42
C GLN A 159 -4.12 6.39 -9.47
N LYS A 160 -5.23 5.78 -9.04
CA LYS A 160 -6.17 6.39 -8.08
C LYS A 160 -5.59 6.50 -6.70
N ARG A 161 -4.94 5.44 -6.20
CA ARG A 161 -4.19 5.48 -4.93
C ARG A 161 -3.13 6.57 -4.95
N TRP A 162 -2.35 6.61 -6.03
CA TRP A 162 -1.30 7.60 -6.22
C TRP A 162 -1.81 9.04 -6.24
N ALA A 163 -2.95 9.28 -6.91
CA ALA A 163 -3.56 10.61 -6.98
C ALA A 163 -3.89 11.19 -5.59
N LEU A 164 -4.23 10.35 -4.61
CA LEU A 164 -4.51 10.78 -3.24
C LEU A 164 -3.24 11.27 -2.52
N ILE A 165 -2.09 10.64 -2.75
CA ILE A 165 -0.89 10.85 -1.91
C ILE A 165 0.28 11.56 -2.61
N LYS A 166 0.20 11.81 -3.93
CA LYS A 166 1.31 12.36 -4.74
C LYS A 166 1.90 13.67 -4.22
N ASP A 167 1.08 14.50 -3.55
CA ASP A 167 1.53 15.76 -2.98
C ASP A 167 1.86 15.62 -1.49
N PHE A 168 1.22 14.67 -0.80
CA PHE A 168 1.54 14.34 0.58
C PHE A 168 2.98 13.85 0.74
N ILE A 169 3.46 12.96 -0.15
CA ILE A 169 4.83 12.38 -0.09
C ILE A 169 5.97 13.42 -0.20
N LYS A 170 5.66 14.66 -0.59
CA LYS A 170 6.61 15.77 -0.69
C LYS A 170 6.76 16.54 0.63
N LYS A 171 5.78 16.41 1.53
CA LYS A 171 5.73 17.15 2.80
C LYS A 171 6.59 16.53 3.87
N ASP A 172 7.05 17.32 4.84
CA ASP A 172 7.86 16.83 5.96
C ASP A 172 7.08 15.83 6.84
N VAL A 173 5.79 16.10 7.09
CA VAL A 173 4.93 15.21 7.87
C VAL A 173 4.82 13.80 7.28
N SER A 174 5.04 13.63 5.97
CA SER A 174 4.95 12.31 5.33
C SER A 174 6.02 11.32 5.82
N ALA A 175 7.12 11.82 6.39
CA ALA A 175 8.17 11.00 7.00
C ALA A 175 7.65 10.00 8.03
N TYR A 176 6.58 10.35 8.77
CA TYR A 176 6.00 9.50 9.82
C TYR A 176 5.04 8.43 9.29
N TYR A 177 4.73 8.45 7.99
CA TYR A 177 3.68 7.63 7.39
C TYR A 177 4.15 6.80 6.20
N CYS A 178 5.28 7.11 5.58
CA CYS A 178 5.76 6.39 4.39
C CYS A 178 6.22 4.95 4.66
N ASP A 179 6.35 4.55 5.93
CA ASP A 179 6.55 3.17 6.39
C ASP A 179 5.23 2.39 6.55
N LYS A 180 4.07 3.04 6.49
CA LYS A 180 2.78 2.36 6.72
C LYS A 180 2.37 1.57 5.48
N LYS A 181 1.76 0.39 5.71
CA LYS A 181 1.31 -0.57 4.68
C LYS A 181 0.61 0.08 3.48
N ALA A 182 -0.33 1.00 3.72
CA ALA A 182 -1.06 1.68 2.64
C ALA A 182 -0.15 2.53 1.74
N MET A 183 0.81 3.25 2.34
CA MET A 183 1.81 4.05 1.63
C MET A 183 2.80 3.16 0.89
N VAL A 184 3.37 2.17 1.57
CA VAL A 184 4.35 1.23 1.01
C VAL A 184 3.79 0.53 -0.22
N MET A 185 2.55 0.03 -0.14
CA MET A 185 1.87 -0.60 -1.27
C MET A 185 1.69 0.38 -2.44
N SER A 186 1.15 1.58 -2.16
CA SER A 186 0.86 2.58 -3.20
C SER A 186 2.13 3.11 -3.87
N ILE A 187 3.19 3.34 -3.10
CA ILE A 187 4.50 3.80 -3.59
C ILE A 187 5.18 2.71 -4.41
N SER A 188 5.22 1.47 -3.90
CA SER A 188 5.87 0.34 -4.57
C SER A 188 5.26 0.07 -5.95
N GLU A 189 3.93 0.00 -6.02
CA GLU A 189 3.23 -0.20 -7.29
C GLU A 189 3.46 0.96 -8.26
N GLN A 190 3.46 2.20 -7.78
CA GLN A 190 3.70 3.36 -8.64
C GLN A 190 5.13 3.33 -9.21
N ILE A 191 6.13 3.01 -8.38
CA ILE A 191 7.52 2.85 -8.81
C ILE A 191 7.60 1.78 -9.91
N GLN A 192 6.95 0.63 -9.72
CA GLN A 192 6.93 -0.45 -10.71
C GLN A 192 6.25 -0.05 -12.01
N ILE A 193 5.02 0.50 -11.96
CA ILE A 193 4.24 0.86 -13.15
C ILE A 193 4.94 1.94 -13.96
N LYS A 194 5.55 2.94 -13.30
CA LYS A 194 6.26 4.02 -13.98
C LYS A 194 7.71 3.67 -14.30
N LYS A 195 8.20 2.50 -13.88
CA LYS A 195 9.62 2.13 -13.92
C LYS A 195 10.50 3.27 -13.40
N MET A 196 10.05 3.91 -12.32
CA MET A 196 10.70 5.09 -11.75
C MET A 196 12.09 4.69 -11.25
N SER A 197 13.13 5.45 -11.59
CA SER A 197 14.47 5.24 -11.06
C SER A 197 14.62 5.83 -9.66
N TYR A 198 15.61 5.34 -8.91
CA TYR A 198 15.91 5.86 -7.58
C TYR A 198 16.16 7.39 -7.59
N ASP A 199 16.87 7.91 -8.59
CA ASP A 199 17.11 9.34 -8.73
C ASP A 199 15.84 10.15 -9.03
N GLN A 200 14.91 9.58 -9.81
CA GLN A 200 13.60 10.20 -10.02
C GLN A 200 12.79 10.22 -8.72
N ALA A 201 12.81 9.13 -7.93
CA ALA A 201 12.16 9.10 -6.63
C ALA A 201 12.77 10.11 -5.65
N ARG A 202 14.11 10.23 -5.59
CA ARG A 202 14.78 11.22 -4.75
C ARG A 202 14.39 12.66 -5.03
N LYS A 203 14.05 12.99 -6.29
CA LYS A 203 13.59 14.32 -6.68
C LYS A 203 12.11 14.55 -6.38
N LEU A 204 11.32 13.48 -6.31
CA LEU A 204 9.88 13.54 -6.16
C LEU A 204 9.42 13.46 -4.70
N PHE A 205 10.15 12.75 -3.84
CA PHE A 205 9.76 12.47 -2.46
C PHE A 205 10.49 13.41 -1.50
N ASN A 206 9.85 13.69 -0.36
CA ASN A 206 10.58 14.17 0.80
C ASN A 206 11.67 13.16 1.18
N LYS A 207 12.89 13.64 1.49
CA LYS A 207 14.04 12.78 1.83
C LYS A 207 13.70 11.79 2.94
N ASN A 208 13.02 12.24 3.98
CA ASN A 208 12.71 11.42 5.15
C ASN A 208 11.57 10.42 4.86
N CYS A 209 10.59 10.79 4.03
CA CYS A 209 9.59 9.85 3.53
C CYS A 209 10.22 8.73 2.70
N LEU A 210 11.13 9.06 1.77
CA LEU A 210 11.82 8.05 0.97
C LEU A 210 12.67 7.13 1.86
N ALA A 211 13.37 7.68 2.84
CA ALA A 211 14.14 6.89 3.80
C ALA A 211 13.25 5.94 4.63
N ALA A 212 12.11 6.43 5.15
CA ALA A 212 11.16 5.61 5.89
C ALA A 212 10.57 4.48 5.04
N PHE A 213 10.16 4.79 3.80
CA PHE A 213 9.69 3.80 2.83
C PHE A 213 10.77 2.73 2.56
N LEU A 214 12.00 3.14 2.28
CA LEU A 214 13.09 2.21 1.96
C LEU A 214 13.48 1.33 3.14
N LYS A 215 13.46 1.87 4.37
CA LYS A 215 13.70 1.09 5.58
C LYS A 215 12.65 -0.03 5.72
N GLU A 216 11.38 0.29 5.52
CA GLU A 216 10.29 -0.70 5.57
C GLU A 216 10.44 -1.75 4.45
N ILE A 217 10.79 -1.33 3.24
CA ILE A 217 11.09 -2.29 2.15
C ILE A 217 12.28 -3.18 2.54
N ALA A 218 13.39 -2.63 3.04
CA ALA A 218 14.57 -3.41 3.41
C ALA A 218 14.28 -4.49 4.47
N GLN A 219 13.40 -4.18 5.43
CA GLN A 219 13.01 -5.10 6.50
C GLN A 219 12.13 -6.26 5.98
N ASN A 220 11.30 -6.01 4.97
CA ASN A 220 10.33 -6.97 4.46
C ASN A 220 10.68 -7.56 3.09
N PHE A 221 11.78 -7.13 2.47
CA PHE A 221 12.18 -7.60 1.15
C PHE A 221 12.65 -9.06 1.23
N ASN A 222 11.92 -9.94 0.55
CA ASN A 222 12.30 -11.34 0.46
C ASN A 222 13.41 -11.51 -0.59
N PHE A 223 14.67 -11.41 -0.16
CA PHE A 223 15.84 -11.55 -1.03
C PHE A 223 15.92 -12.93 -1.70
N GLY A 224 15.30 -13.96 -1.13
CA GLY A 224 15.32 -15.32 -1.67
C GLY A 224 14.27 -15.60 -2.75
N GLN A 225 13.20 -14.81 -2.84
CA GLN A 225 12.07 -15.10 -3.74
C GLN A 225 11.59 -13.89 -4.55
N SER A 226 11.98 -12.67 -4.18
CA SER A 226 11.51 -11.47 -4.87
C SER A 226 12.00 -11.42 -6.31
N LYS A 227 11.07 -11.20 -7.25
CA LYS A 227 11.37 -10.90 -8.66
C LYS A 227 11.46 -9.40 -8.93
N ASN A 228 11.38 -8.57 -7.89
CA ASN A 228 11.29 -7.12 -8.02
C ASN A 228 12.68 -6.46 -8.09
N ASN A 229 13.31 -6.58 -9.26
CA ASN A 229 14.61 -5.99 -9.56
C ASN A 229 14.66 -4.47 -9.33
N LEU A 230 13.52 -3.78 -9.51
CA LEU A 230 13.47 -2.34 -9.33
C LEU A 230 13.58 -1.95 -7.86
N LEU A 231 12.81 -2.56 -6.96
CA LEU A 231 12.96 -2.29 -5.53
C LEU A 231 14.30 -2.76 -4.98
N TYR A 232 14.83 -3.88 -5.46
CA TYR A 232 16.20 -4.29 -5.14
C TYR A 232 17.22 -3.20 -5.52
N SER A 233 17.10 -2.63 -6.73
CA SER A 233 18.00 -1.55 -7.18
C SER A 233 17.90 -0.29 -6.30
N TYR A 234 16.72 0.00 -5.75
CA TYR A 234 16.52 1.09 -4.80
C TYR A 234 17.25 0.82 -3.48
N LEU A 235 17.13 -0.39 -2.93
CA LEU A 235 17.82 -0.78 -1.71
C LEU A 235 19.35 -0.71 -1.88
N MET A 236 19.87 -1.18 -3.03
CA MET A 236 21.28 -1.08 -3.36
C MET A 236 21.75 0.38 -3.47
N ALA A 237 20.98 1.23 -4.14
CA ALA A 237 21.33 2.65 -4.30
C ALA A 237 21.25 3.44 -2.98
N ALA A 238 20.50 2.93 -1.99
CA ALA A 238 20.40 3.48 -0.65
C ALA A 238 21.35 2.84 0.37
N ASP A 239 22.20 1.89 -0.06
CA ASP A 239 23.12 1.13 0.81
C ASP A 239 22.40 0.40 1.96
N LEU A 240 21.22 -0.16 1.68
CA LEU A 240 20.37 -0.86 2.65
C LEU A 240 20.42 -2.39 2.49
N VAL A 241 21.35 -2.91 1.71
CA VAL A 241 21.49 -4.35 1.45
C VAL A 241 22.81 -4.84 2.06
N GLU A 242 22.71 -5.67 3.08
CA GLU A 242 23.85 -6.41 3.61
C GLU A 242 24.43 -7.34 2.54
N LYS A 243 25.76 -7.48 2.50
CA LYS A 243 26.46 -8.29 1.47
C LYS A 243 25.96 -9.73 1.37
N ASP A 244 25.51 -10.29 2.49
CA ASP A 244 25.02 -11.67 2.52
C ASP A 244 23.64 -11.78 1.87
N LYS A 245 22.73 -10.86 2.19
CA LYS A 245 21.41 -10.74 1.53
C LYS A 245 21.55 -10.43 0.04
N GLU A 246 22.52 -9.58 -0.32
CA GLU A 246 22.90 -9.31 -1.71
C GLU A 246 23.31 -10.60 -2.43
N SER A 247 24.15 -11.43 -1.80
CA SER A 247 24.62 -12.68 -2.37
C SER A 247 23.49 -13.67 -2.56
N VAL A 248 22.61 -13.84 -1.57
CA VAL A 248 21.41 -14.67 -1.69
C VAL A 248 20.56 -14.23 -2.88
N TYR A 249 20.27 -12.93 -2.98
CA TYR A 249 19.46 -12.39 -4.08
C TYR A 249 20.10 -12.64 -5.45
N LEU A 250 21.38 -12.30 -5.60
CA LEU A 250 22.09 -12.44 -6.87
C LEU A 250 22.18 -13.90 -7.33
N ILE A 251 22.37 -14.83 -6.40
CA ILE A 251 22.41 -16.28 -6.68
C ILE A 251 21.00 -16.78 -7.06
N THR A 252 19.96 -16.40 -6.32
CA THR A 252 18.57 -16.72 -6.67
C THR A 252 18.24 -16.22 -8.07
N GLN A 253 18.50 -14.95 -8.39
CA GLN A 253 18.24 -14.41 -9.74
C GLN A 253 19.07 -15.14 -10.80
N TYR A 254 20.31 -15.53 -10.48
CA TYR A 254 21.17 -16.28 -11.39
C TYR A 254 20.59 -17.64 -11.78
N LEU A 255 19.91 -18.30 -10.83
CA LEU A 255 19.24 -19.59 -11.00
C LEU A 255 17.81 -19.49 -11.55
N ASN A 256 17.14 -18.35 -11.38
CA ASN A 256 15.74 -18.19 -11.81
C ASN A 256 15.56 -17.45 -13.13
N LEU A 257 16.60 -16.77 -13.62
CA LEU A 257 16.53 -16.02 -14.87
C LEU A 257 17.44 -16.67 -15.91
N PRO A 258 16.86 -17.33 -16.94
CA PRO A 258 17.64 -17.87 -18.07
C PRO A 258 18.52 -16.80 -18.73
N THR A 259 17.98 -15.58 -18.86
CA THR A 259 18.68 -14.40 -19.40
C THR A 259 18.73 -13.27 -18.37
N GLN A 260 19.87 -12.61 -18.28
CA GLN A 260 20.11 -11.46 -17.39
C GLN A 260 20.94 -10.42 -18.13
N ASP A 261 20.81 -9.15 -17.74
CA ASP A 261 21.65 -8.09 -18.28
C ASP A 261 23.12 -8.27 -17.85
N SER A 262 24.04 -7.70 -18.63
CA SER A 262 25.48 -7.86 -18.44
C SER A 262 25.97 -7.33 -17.09
N LYS A 263 25.34 -6.28 -16.55
CA LYS A 263 25.70 -5.69 -15.27
C LYS A 263 25.33 -6.64 -14.13
N SER A 264 24.12 -7.21 -14.17
CA SER A 264 23.68 -8.22 -13.20
C SER A 264 24.59 -9.45 -13.21
N ILE A 265 24.93 -9.99 -14.39
CA ILE A 265 25.84 -11.14 -14.50
C ILE A 265 27.21 -10.79 -13.91
N THR A 266 27.78 -9.64 -14.28
CA THR A 266 29.10 -9.21 -13.80
C THR A 266 29.13 -9.12 -12.27
N LEU A 267 28.07 -8.56 -11.67
CA LEU A 267 27.95 -8.44 -10.23
C LEU A 267 27.82 -9.82 -9.55
N THR A 268 26.98 -10.71 -10.07
CA THR A 268 26.87 -12.08 -9.55
C THR A 268 28.19 -12.82 -9.62
N LEU A 269 28.91 -12.76 -10.76
CA LEU A 269 30.20 -13.43 -10.92
C LEU A 269 31.27 -12.90 -9.98
N LYS A 270 31.27 -11.58 -9.71
CA LYS A 270 32.14 -10.98 -8.71
C LYS A 270 31.86 -11.57 -7.33
N ARG A 271 30.59 -11.65 -6.93
CA ARG A 271 30.19 -12.22 -5.63
C ARG A 271 30.53 -13.70 -5.51
N LEU A 272 30.28 -14.50 -6.54
CA LEU A 272 30.65 -15.93 -6.54
C LEU A 272 32.17 -16.12 -6.37
N LYS A 273 32.99 -15.32 -7.05
CA LYS A 273 34.45 -15.38 -6.88
C LYS A 273 34.91 -14.97 -5.48
N GLU A 274 34.27 -13.95 -4.89
CA GLU A 274 34.52 -13.54 -3.50
C GLU A 274 34.15 -14.65 -2.50
N LEU A 275 33.05 -15.36 -2.73
CA LEU A 275 32.59 -16.48 -1.90
C LEU A 275 33.46 -17.73 -2.07
N ALA A 276 34.03 -17.96 -3.25
CA ALA A 276 34.87 -19.12 -3.51
C ALA A 276 36.10 -19.20 -2.59
N THR A 277 36.61 -18.06 -2.11
CA THR A 277 37.80 -18.00 -1.24
C THR A 277 37.48 -18.18 0.25
N ASN A 278 36.20 -18.28 0.64
CA ASN A 278 35.81 -18.38 2.05
C ASN A 278 34.66 -19.38 2.25
N HIS A 279 35.00 -20.57 2.75
CA HIS A 279 34.04 -21.66 2.96
C HIS A 279 32.97 -21.31 4.01
N ASP A 280 33.35 -20.74 5.15
CA ASP A 280 32.40 -20.39 6.22
C ASP A 280 31.34 -19.40 5.73
N LYS A 281 31.74 -18.41 4.92
CA LYS A 281 30.81 -17.49 4.27
C LYS A 281 29.86 -18.23 3.34
N ARG A 282 30.35 -19.15 2.50
CA ARG A 282 29.46 -19.98 1.65
C ARG A 282 28.46 -20.74 2.50
N MET A 283 28.88 -21.36 3.60
CA MET A 283 27.96 -22.08 4.47
C MET A 283 26.90 -21.15 5.09
N GLY A 284 27.28 -19.95 5.54
CA GLY A 284 26.33 -18.95 6.02
C GLY A 284 25.31 -18.50 4.97
N ILE A 285 25.73 -18.32 3.71
CA ILE A 285 24.83 -18.02 2.58
C ILE A 285 23.94 -19.22 2.25
N LEU A 286 24.49 -20.44 2.29
CA LEU A 286 23.76 -21.67 2.00
C LEU A 286 22.61 -21.87 2.99
N GLU A 287 22.81 -21.60 4.28
CA GLU A 287 21.74 -21.70 5.29
C GLU A 287 20.60 -20.71 5.06
N GLN A 288 20.87 -19.55 4.47
CA GLN A 288 19.82 -18.63 4.02
C GLN A 288 19.13 -19.14 2.75
N PHE A 289 19.90 -19.67 1.81
CA PHE A 289 19.40 -20.20 0.55
C PHE A 289 18.50 -21.43 0.74
N LYS A 290 18.82 -22.31 1.69
CA LYS A 290 18.02 -23.50 2.06
C LYS A 290 16.59 -23.17 2.53
N LYS A 291 16.33 -21.93 2.95
CA LYS A 291 15.00 -21.47 3.39
C LYS A 291 14.11 -21.06 2.21
N ILE A 292 14.64 -21.08 0.98
CA ILE A 292 13.91 -20.70 -0.21
C ILE A 292 13.18 -21.93 -0.76
N GLU A 293 11.85 -21.88 -0.69
CA GLU A 293 10.98 -22.93 -1.24
C GLU A 293 10.02 -22.35 -2.29
N PRO A 294 9.95 -22.90 -3.52
CA PRO A 294 10.82 -23.94 -4.07
C PRO A 294 12.25 -23.44 -4.31
N ILE A 295 13.21 -24.37 -4.39
CA ILE A 295 14.62 -24.10 -4.66
C ILE A 295 14.75 -23.44 -6.06
N PRO A 296 15.41 -22.27 -6.15
CA PRO A 296 15.67 -21.56 -7.41
C PRO A 296 16.30 -22.47 -8.48
N SER A 297 15.64 -22.62 -9.63
CA SER A 297 16.03 -23.64 -10.62
C SER A 297 15.51 -23.42 -12.04
N GLU A 298 14.84 -22.30 -12.34
CA GLU A 298 14.24 -22.03 -13.65
C GLU A 298 15.27 -22.02 -14.81
N ILE A 299 16.57 -21.81 -14.56
CA ILE A 299 17.60 -21.97 -15.61
C ILE A 299 17.60 -23.37 -16.24
N TYR A 300 17.11 -24.39 -15.53
CA TYR A 300 17.04 -25.78 -16.00
C TYR A 300 15.75 -26.09 -16.78
N SER A 301 14.88 -25.09 -17.01
CA SER A 301 13.69 -25.28 -17.85
C SER A 301 14.05 -25.70 -19.27
N GLU A 302 15.21 -25.24 -19.76
CA GLU A 302 15.73 -25.56 -21.08
C GLU A 302 17.23 -25.85 -21.01
N LYS A 303 17.65 -26.87 -21.76
CA LYS A 303 19.07 -27.25 -21.88
C LYS A 303 19.76 -26.39 -22.93
N THR A 304 20.30 -25.25 -22.50
CA THR A 304 21.05 -24.33 -23.37
C THR A 304 22.53 -24.29 -23.01
N LYS A 305 23.38 -23.76 -23.93
CA LYS A 305 24.80 -23.47 -23.62
C LYS A 305 24.94 -22.52 -22.42
N VAL A 306 23.99 -21.60 -22.26
CA VAL A 306 23.96 -20.66 -21.13
C VAL A 306 23.71 -21.42 -19.82
N THR A 307 22.72 -22.32 -19.79
CA THR A 307 22.42 -23.15 -18.61
C THR A 307 23.63 -23.98 -18.18
N VAL A 308 24.28 -24.68 -19.12
CA VAL A 308 25.49 -25.47 -18.83
C VAL A 308 26.61 -24.57 -18.28
N THR A 309 26.82 -23.41 -18.88
CA THR A 309 27.84 -22.45 -18.45
C THR A 309 27.56 -21.92 -17.04
N LYS A 310 26.31 -21.51 -16.76
CA LYS A 310 25.90 -21.03 -15.43
C LYS A 310 26.11 -22.10 -14.37
N THR A 311 25.70 -23.33 -14.66
CA THR A 311 25.85 -24.48 -13.76
C THR A 311 27.32 -24.78 -13.49
N LYS A 312 28.16 -24.79 -14.53
CA LYS A 312 29.62 -24.98 -14.40
C LYS A 312 30.27 -23.90 -13.52
N ILE A 313 29.87 -22.65 -13.70
CA ILE A 313 30.37 -21.53 -12.88
C ILE A 313 29.95 -21.69 -11.43
N LEU A 314 28.68 -22.05 -11.18
CA LEU A 314 28.18 -22.26 -9.84
C LEU A 314 28.89 -23.45 -9.17
N ASN A 315 29.04 -24.57 -9.87
CA ASN A 315 29.76 -25.74 -9.35
C ASN A 315 31.24 -25.43 -9.04
N ARG A 316 31.88 -24.54 -9.82
CA ARG A 316 33.27 -24.13 -9.58
C ARG A 316 33.44 -23.27 -8.33
N TYR A 317 32.53 -22.33 -8.07
CA TYR A 317 32.71 -21.29 -7.06
C TYR A 317 31.85 -21.48 -5.81
N PHE A 318 30.77 -22.24 -5.90
CA PHE A 318 29.82 -22.52 -4.82
C PHE A 318 29.13 -23.89 -5.06
N PRO A 319 29.88 -25.00 -5.08
CA PRO A 319 29.35 -26.35 -5.33
C PRO A 319 28.28 -26.78 -4.32
N GLU A 320 28.29 -26.22 -3.11
CA GLU A 320 27.34 -26.58 -2.06
C GLU A 320 25.87 -26.28 -2.44
N ILE A 321 25.62 -25.33 -3.36
CA ILE A 321 24.28 -25.09 -3.91
C ILE A 321 23.83 -26.22 -4.83
N ILE A 322 24.74 -26.71 -5.70
CA ILE A 322 24.48 -27.85 -6.57
C ILE A 322 24.19 -29.08 -5.72
N ASN A 323 25.00 -29.32 -4.69
CA ASN A 323 24.80 -30.40 -3.73
C ASN A 323 23.44 -30.32 -3.03
N HIS A 324 23.06 -29.13 -2.56
CA HIS A 324 21.78 -28.93 -1.91
C HIS A 324 20.59 -29.22 -2.84
N LEU A 325 20.65 -28.76 -4.10
CA LEU A 325 19.62 -29.06 -5.09
C LEU A 325 19.54 -30.57 -5.40
N SER A 326 20.69 -31.23 -5.61
CA SER A 326 20.76 -32.67 -5.85
C SER A 326 20.17 -33.49 -4.72
N LEU A 327 20.62 -33.25 -3.49
CA LEU A 327 20.15 -33.98 -2.31
C LEU A 327 18.66 -33.75 -2.08
N SER A 328 18.19 -32.50 -2.21
CA SER A 328 16.77 -32.21 -2.01
C SER A 328 15.89 -32.91 -3.04
N CYS A 329 16.30 -32.95 -4.31
CA CYS A 329 15.59 -33.70 -5.34
C CYS A 329 15.63 -35.22 -5.11
N LEU A 330 16.76 -35.79 -4.65
CA LEU A 330 16.84 -37.21 -4.30
C LEU A 330 15.94 -37.53 -3.11
N ASP A 331 15.96 -36.71 -2.06
CA ASP A 331 15.13 -36.90 -0.87
C ASP A 331 13.63 -36.88 -1.22
N TYR A 332 13.25 -36.02 -2.18
CA TYR A 332 11.91 -35.97 -2.76
C TYR A 332 11.55 -37.25 -3.53
N PHE A 333 12.42 -37.70 -4.44
CA PHE A 333 12.16 -38.93 -5.21
C PHE A 333 12.14 -40.20 -4.35
N ASP A 334 12.90 -40.21 -3.26
CA ASP A 334 12.96 -41.29 -2.26
C ASP A 334 11.75 -41.26 -1.30
N GLY A 335 10.97 -40.17 -1.30
CA GLY A 335 9.89 -39.97 -0.33
C GLY A 335 10.37 -39.79 1.11
N SER A 336 11.68 -39.60 1.32
CA SER A 336 12.30 -39.45 2.64
C SER A 336 12.03 -38.10 3.30
N LYS A 337 11.65 -37.10 2.50
CA LYS A 337 11.34 -35.74 2.97
C LYS A 337 10.11 -35.19 2.26
N GLU A 338 9.18 -34.65 3.05
CA GLU A 338 8.05 -33.87 2.55
C GLU A 338 8.45 -32.39 2.40
N PHE A 339 7.99 -31.75 1.33
CA PHE A 339 8.17 -30.32 1.09
C PHE A 339 6.79 -29.64 1.04
N ALA A 340 6.67 -28.46 1.62
CA ALA A 340 5.39 -27.77 1.76
C ALA A 340 4.67 -27.51 0.42
N ASN A 341 5.44 -27.35 -0.66
CA ASN A 341 4.95 -27.10 -2.01
C ASN A 341 5.03 -28.34 -2.94
N GLY A 342 5.16 -29.54 -2.39
CA GLY A 342 5.29 -30.79 -3.15
C GLY A 342 6.74 -31.04 -3.59
N SER A 343 7.12 -30.62 -4.80
CA SER A 343 8.49 -30.81 -5.30
C SER A 343 9.43 -29.70 -4.79
N PRO A 344 10.67 -30.01 -4.38
CA PRO A 344 11.66 -29.00 -3.99
C PRO A 344 12.03 -28.07 -5.15
N SER A 345 11.88 -28.52 -6.40
CA SER A 345 12.12 -27.75 -7.61
C SER A 345 11.22 -28.27 -8.74
N ALA A 346 10.71 -27.38 -9.59
CA ALA A 346 9.97 -27.79 -10.79
C ALA A 346 10.84 -28.51 -11.84
N TYR A 347 12.17 -28.49 -11.69
CA TYR A 347 13.12 -28.92 -12.72
C TYR A 347 14.12 -29.98 -12.24
N CYS A 348 13.80 -30.77 -11.20
CA CYS A 348 14.68 -31.82 -10.68
C CYS A 348 15.18 -32.77 -11.78
N HIS A 349 14.29 -33.31 -12.63
CA HIS A 349 14.70 -34.21 -13.72
C HIS A 349 15.62 -33.52 -14.75
N SER A 350 15.27 -32.31 -15.18
CA SER A 350 16.08 -31.55 -16.14
C SER A 350 17.47 -31.22 -15.59
N PHE A 351 17.54 -30.85 -14.32
CA PHE A 351 18.78 -30.64 -13.60
C PHE A 351 19.63 -31.92 -13.56
N PHE A 352 19.06 -33.06 -13.15
CA PHE A 352 19.79 -34.34 -13.08
C PHE A 352 20.33 -34.78 -14.44
N ASN A 353 19.53 -34.68 -15.50
CA ASN A 353 19.96 -35.01 -16.85
C ASN A 353 21.16 -34.15 -17.28
N LEU A 354 21.10 -32.83 -17.04
CA LEU A 354 22.20 -31.92 -17.33
C LEU A 354 23.44 -32.20 -16.47
N ALA A 355 23.24 -32.45 -15.17
CA ALA A 355 24.32 -32.66 -14.22
C ALA A 355 25.08 -33.97 -14.46
N LYS A 356 24.36 -35.06 -14.80
CA LYS A 356 24.92 -36.36 -15.19
C LYS A 356 25.83 -36.23 -16.41
N GLU A 357 25.31 -35.64 -17.49
CA GLU A 357 26.06 -35.53 -18.75
C GLU A 357 27.33 -34.68 -18.65
N ASN A 358 27.37 -33.75 -17.70
CA ASN A 358 28.48 -32.80 -17.55
C ASN A 358 29.35 -33.08 -16.31
N GLY A 359 29.10 -34.16 -15.57
CA GLY A 359 29.87 -34.52 -14.38
C GLY A 359 29.79 -33.48 -13.25
N PHE A 360 28.64 -32.83 -13.07
CA PHE A 360 28.46 -31.83 -12.00
C PHE A 360 28.09 -32.43 -10.65
N ILE A 361 27.72 -33.71 -10.62
CA ILE A 361 27.30 -34.44 -9.42
C ILE A 361 28.04 -35.78 -9.34
N PRO A 362 28.24 -36.36 -8.13
CA PRO A 362 28.86 -37.67 -7.95
C PRO A 362 28.10 -38.80 -8.66
N GLU A 363 28.82 -39.82 -9.13
CA GLU A 363 28.24 -40.98 -9.81
C GLU A 363 27.25 -41.75 -8.92
N ALA A 364 27.54 -41.91 -7.63
CA ALA A 364 26.63 -42.52 -6.66
C ALA A 364 25.26 -41.82 -6.58
N TRP A 365 25.20 -40.49 -6.80
CA TRP A 365 23.93 -39.76 -6.83
C TRP A 365 23.18 -39.95 -8.15
N VAL A 366 23.91 -40.13 -9.26
CA VAL A 366 23.33 -40.49 -10.56
C VAL A 366 22.71 -41.90 -10.50
N GLU A 367 23.41 -42.86 -9.89
CA GLU A 367 22.90 -44.22 -9.69
C GLU A 367 21.63 -44.22 -8.83
N LYS A 368 21.64 -43.50 -7.70
CA LYS A 368 20.46 -43.35 -6.83
C LYS A 368 19.29 -42.72 -7.60
N TYR A 369 19.53 -41.68 -8.38
CA TYR A 369 18.49 -41.05 -9.21
C TYR A 369 17.87 -42.04 -10.20
N ASN A 370 18.68 -42.74 -11.01
CA ASN A 370 18.18 -43.70 -11.99
C ASN A 370 17.33 -44.81 -11.32
N HIS A 371 17.80 -45.31 -10.16
CA HIS A 371 17.06 -46.30 -9.37
C HIS A 371 15.70 -45.77 -8.89
N LEU A 372 15.64 -44.54 -8.36
CA LEU A 372 14.40 -43.96 -7.83
C LEU A 372 13.41 -43.58 -8.94
N THR A 373 13.88 -43.23 -10.13
CA THR A 373 13.02 -42.76 -11.22
C THR A 373 12.70 -43.81 -12.28
N ASN A 374 13.21 -45.03 -12.15
CA ASN A 374 13.10 -46.10 -13.15
C ASN A 374 13.55 -45.67 -14.56
N LEU A 375 14.66 -44.89 -14.64
CA LEU A 375 15.22 -44.35 -15.88
C LEU A 375 16.59 -44.95 -16.23
#